data_AF-A0A7Z0EQN3-F1
#
_entry.id   AF-A0A7Z0EQN3-F1
#
_cell.length_a   1.000
_cell.length_b   1.000
_cell.length_c   1.000
_cell.angle_alpha   90.00
_cell.angle_beta   90.00
_cell.angle_gamma   90.00
#
_symmetry.space_group_name_H-M   'P 1'
#
loop_
_entity.id
_entity.type
_entity.pdbx_description
1 polymer ?
#
loop_
_entity_poly.entity_id
_entity_poly.type
_entity_poly.pdbx_seq_one_letter_code
_entity_poly.pdbx_strand_id
1 'polypeptide(L)'
;MAILEHTQKISVTDAARRGVAGIVHDAEQGTEVIVTRRHEPVAAVVAFSRLAELEQAEADLRDLALVMARELTDTGRRTALDDVLTAFGHSRASLEEIPED
;
A
#
# COMPACT_ATOMS: atom_id res chain seq x y z
N MET A 1 2.11 9.95 -15.61
CA MET A 1 0.70 10.03 -15.19
C MET A 1 0.70 10.84 -13.90
N ALA A 2 0.19 12.07 -13.90
CA ALA A 2 0.21 12.91 -12.71
C ALA A 2 -0.97 12.50 -11.82
N ILE A 3 -0.67 12.00 -10.62
CA ILE A 3 -1.65 11.47 -9.64
C ILE A 3 -2.43 12.61 -8.93
N LEU A 4 -2.11 13.86 -9.26
CA LEU A 4 -2.63 15.06 -8.63
C LEU A 4 -3.57 15.80 -9.60
N GLU A 5 -4.87 15.78 -9.33
CA GLU A 5 -5.91 16.27 -10.25
C GLU A 5 -6.05 17.81 -10.22
N HIS A 6 -5.82 18.41 -9.05
CA HIS A 6 -5.93 19.85 -8.83
C HIS A 6 -4.70 20.39 -8.10
N THR A 7 -3.58 20.46 -8.83
CA THR A 7 -2.30 20.86 -8.27
C THR A 7 -2.02 22.36 -8.38
N GLN A 8 -1.78 23.01 -7.25
CA GLN A 8 -1.18 24.34 -7.18
C GLN A 8 0.32 24.23 -6.86
N LYS A 9 1.18 24.82 -7.70
CA LYS A 9 2.62 24.93 -7.41
C LYS A 9 2.93 26.27 -6.75
N ILE A 10 3.66 26.25 -5.65
CA ILE A 10 4.13 27.46 -4.95
C ILE A 10 5.63 27.34 -4.61
N SER A 11 6.33 28.46 -4.49
CA SER A 11 7.71 28.46 -4.00
C SER A 11 7.74 28.26 -2.48
N VAL A 12 8.86 27.78 -1.93
CA VAL A 12 9.10 27.74 -0.48
C VAL A 12 8.92 29.10 0.20
N THR A 13 9.24 30.19 -0.50
CA THR A 13 9.06 31.56 0.02
C THR A 13 7.59 31.96 0.05
N ASP A 14 6.82 31.60 -0.97
CA ASP A 14 5.37 31.87 -0.99
C ASP A 14 4.62 30.99 0.01
N ALA A 15 5.06 29.74 0.18
CA ALA A 15 4.55 28.85 1.22
C ALA A 15 4.78 29.44 2.62
N ALA A 16 5.97 29.98 2.88
CA ALA A 16 6.27 30.64 4.16
C ALA A 16 5.40 31.89 4.39
N ARG A 17 5.10 32.66 3.34
CA ARG A 17 4.22 33.83 3.41
C ARG A 17 2.75 33.45 3.64
N ARG A 18 2.27 32.39 2.99
CA ARG A 18 0.89 31.90 3.14
C ARG A 18 0.65 31.26 4.50
N GLY A 19 1.69 30.66 5.08
CA GLY A 19 1.65 30.00 6.38
C GLY A 19 0.99 28.62 6.31
N VAL A 20 1.27 27.78 7.31
CA VAL A 20 0.80 26.38 7.35
C VAL A 20 -0.73 26.29 7.33
N ALA A 21 -1.43 27.14 8.08
CA ALA A 21 -2.89 27.12 8.16
C ALA A 21 -3.55 27.35 6.78
N GLY A 22 -3.04 28.29 5.99
CA GLY A 22 -3.57 28.56 4.65
C GLY A 22 -3.35 27.40 3.67
N ILE A 23 -2.19 26.76 3.75
CA ILE A 23 -1.85 25.61 2.87
C ILE A 23 -2.68 24.37 3.26
N VAL A 24 -2.87 24.13 4.56
CA VAL A 24 -3.73 23.04 5.05
C VAL A 24 -5.18 23.26 4.62
N HIS A 25 -5.68 24.49 4.72
CA HIS A 25 -7.04 24.81 4.27
C HIS A 25 -7.24 24.50 2.78
N ASP A 26 -6.28 24.87 1.92
CA ASP A 26 -6.35 24.54 0.49
C ASP A 26 -6.41 23.02 0.25
N ALA A 27 -5.59 22.27 0.99
CA ALA A 27 -5.54 20.82 0.90
C ALA A 27 -6.86 20.16 1.35
N GLU A 28 -7.47 20.65 2.44
CA GLU A 28 -8.80 20.19 2.88
C GLU A 28 -9.91 20.47 1.87
N GLN A 29 -9.79 21.54 1.07
CA GLN A 29 -10.71 21.85 -0.03
C GLN A 29 -10.41 21.05 -1.31
N GLY A 30 -9.48 20.09 -1.26
CA GLY A 30 -9.11 19.24 -2.41
C GLY A 30 -8.12 19.88 -3.37
N THR A 31 -7.51 21.01 -3.02
CA THR A 31 -6.41 21.60 -3.81
C THR A 31 -5.08 21.12 -3.26
N GLU A 32 -4.39 20.29 -4.02
CA GLU A 32 -3.09 19.74 -3.63
C GLU A 32 -2.00 20.77 -3.90
N VAL A 33 -1.15 21.03 -2.91
CA VAL A 33 -0.13 22.08 -3.01
C VAL A 33 1.24 21.45 -3.13
N ILE A 34 1.92 21.71 -4.25
CA ILE A 34 3.31 21.34 -4.47
C ILE A 34 4.21 22.51 -4.11
N VAL A 35 5.05 22.31 -3.10
CA VAL A 35 6.06 23.28 -2.69
C VAL A 35 7.34 23.02 -3.49
N THR A 36 7.87 24.09 -4.08
CA THR A 36 9.06 24.04 -4.93
C THR A 36 10.21 24.89 -4.36
N ARG A 37 11.45 24.44 -4.55
CA ARG A 37 12.67 25.20 -4.27
C ARG A 37 13.50 25.26 -5.53
N ARG A 38 13.82 26.48 -6.01
CA ARG A 38 14.52 26.68 -7.29
C ARG A 38 13.84 25.93 -8.45
N HIS A 39 12.51 25.98 -8.49
CA HIS A 39 11.64 25.32 -9.47
C HIS A 39 11.58 23.79 -9.41
N GLU A 40 12.29 23.16 -8.48
CA GLU A 40 12.20 21.72 -8.24
C GLU A 40 11.17 21.42 -7.13
N PRO A 41 10.25 20.45 -7.30
CA PRO A 41 9.36 19.98 -6.24
C PRO A 41 10.15 19.42 -5.05
N VAL A 42 9.81 19.85 -3.82
CA VAL A 42 10.47 19.38 -2.59
C VAL A 42 9.50 18.84 -1.54
N ALA A 43 8.22 19.21 -1.62
CA ALA A 43 7.18 18.69 -0.75
C ALA A 43 5.81 18.80 -1.43
N ALA A 44 4.86 18.00 -0.97
CA ALA A 44 3.46 18.08 -1.32
C ALA A 44 2.63 18.19 -0.04
N VAL A 45 1.59 19.00 -0.07
CA VAL A 45 0.54 19.01 0.96
C VAL A 45 -0.74 18.55 0.29
N VAL A 46 -1.30 17.48 0.82
CA VAL A 46 -2.50 16.80 0.31
C VAL A 46 -3.47 16.59 1.47
N ALA A 47 -4.76 16.43 1.18
CA ALA A 47 -5.71 15.99 2.19
C ALA A 47 -5.29 14.62 2.75
N PHE A 48 -5.40 14.44 4.07
CA PHE A 48 -5.05 13.17 4.69
C PHE A 48 -5.91 12.02 4.17
N SER A 49 -7.22 12.25 3.97
CA SER A 49 -8.13 11.26 3.38
C SER A 49 -7.64 10.79 2.01
N ARG A 50 -7.17 11.73 1.18
CA ARG A 50 -6.64 11.41 -0.14
C ARG A 50 -5.36 10.56 -0.08
N LEU A 51 -4.47 10.87 0.86
CA LEU A 51 -3.28 10.03 1.09
C LEU A 51 -3.68 8.61 1.52
N ALA A 52 -4.61 8.50 2.48
CA ALA A 52 -5.09 7.21 2.96
C ALA A 52 -5.77 6.37 1.85
N GLU A 53 -6.55 7.01 0.97
CA GLU A 53 -7.13 6.35 -0.21
C GLU A 53 -6.06 5.78 -1.15
N LEU A 54 -4.97 6.53 -1.39
CA LEU A 54 -3.88 6.08 -2.24
C LEU A 54 -3.12 4.91 -1.59
N GLU A 55 -2.85 4.97 -0.30
CA GLU A 55 -2.20 3.88 0.45
C GLU A 55 -3.08 2.61 0.46
N GLN A 56 -4.40 2.77 0.64
CA GLN A 56 -5.33 1.65 0.58
C GLN A 56 -5.39 1.05 -0.82
N ALA A 57 -5.50 1.88 -1.86
CA ALA A 57 -5.51 1.40 -3.23
C ALA A 57 -4.21 0.66 -3.61
N GLU A 58 -3.06 1.11 -3.09
CA GLU A 58 -1.79 0.39 -3.26
C GLU A 58 -1.82 -0.98 -2.58
N ALA A 59 -2.32 -1.07 -1.35
CA ALA A 59 -2.47 -2.33 -0.63
C ALA A 59 -3.40 -3.29 -1.39
N ASP A 60 -4.55 -2.80 -1.85
CA ASP A 60 -5.53 -3.58 -2.61
C ASP A 60 -4.93 -4.11 -3.93
N LEU A 61 -4.10 -3.29 -4.62
CA LEU A 61 -3.40 -3.72 -5.83
C LEU A 61 -2.37 -4.83 -5.56
N ARG A 62 -1.67 -4.77 -4.42
CA ARG A 62 -0.73 -5.82 -4.01
C ARG A 62 -1.48 -7.13 -3.70
N ASP A 63 -2.59 -7.05 -3.00
CA ASP A 63 -3.44 -8.20 -2.69
C ASP A 63 -4.03 -8.82 -3.97
N LEU A 64 -4.54 -7.98 -4.88
CA LEU A 64 -5.00 -8.44 -6.19
C LEU A 64 -3.88 -9.12 -6.97
N ALA A 65 -2.67 -8.55 -7.00
CA ALA A 65 -1.54 -9.16 -7.67
C ALA A 65 -1.19 -10.54 -7.09
N LEU A 66 -1.29 -10.69 -5.75
CA LEU A 66 -1.08 -11.98 -5.08
C LEU A 66 -2.12 -13.02 -5.50
N VAL A 67 -3.41 -12.64 -5.48
CA VAL A 67 -4.50 -13.51 -5.93
C VAL A 67 -4.31 -13.91 -7.39
N MET A 68 -4.02 -12.95 -8.27
CA MET A 68 -3.78 -13.21 -9.69
C MET A 68 -2.58 -14.14 -9.91
N ALA A 69 -1.48 -13.93 -9.19
CA ALA A 69 -0.33 -14.81 -9.26
C ALA A 69 -0.67 -16.23 -8.78
N ARG A 70 -1.48 -16.36 -7.71
CA ARG A 70 -1.95 -17.65 -7.23
C ARG A 70 -2.82 -18.35 -8.27
N GLU A 71 -3.82 -17.67 -8.82
CA GLU A 71 -4.69 -18.22 -9.86
C GLU A 71 -3.91 -18.65 -11.11
N LEU A 72 -2.94 -17.85 -11.55
CA LEU A 72 -2.12 -18.17 -12.74
C LEU A 72 -1.15 -19.33 -12.50
N THR A 73 -0.67 -19.51 -11.27
CA THR A 73 0.30 -20.56 -10.93
C THR A 73 -0.33 -21.80 -10.31
N ASP A 74 -1.62 -21.75 -9.97
CA ASP A 74 -2.31 -22.90 -9.42
C ASP A 74 -2.48 -23.98 -10.50
N THR A 75 -1.71 -25.06 -10.34
CA THR A 75 -1.83 -26.24 -11.20
C THR A 75 -3.11 -27.04 -10.95
N GLY A 76 -3.91 -26.66 -9.95
CA GLY A 76 -5.10 -27.41 -9.52
C GLY A 76 -4.74 -28.77 -8.91
N ARG A 77 -3.48 -29.03 -8.58
CA ARG A 77 -3.08 -30.26 -7.89
C ARG A 77 -3.39 -30.11 -6.42
N ARG A 78 -4.14 -31.08 -5.89
CA ARG A 78 -4.40 -31.23 -4.46
C ARG A 78 -3.66 -32.48 -3.99
N THR A 79 -3.03 -32.40 -2.83
CA THR A 79 -2.33 -33.52 -2.20
C THR A 79 -3.08 -33.88 -0.92
N ALA A 80 -3.39 -35.15 -0.70
CA ALA A 80 -4.02 -35.55 0.55
C ALA A 80 -3.04 -35.33 1.70
N LEU A 81 -3.56 -34.90 2.86
CA LEU A 81 -2.72 -34.67 4.04
C LEU A 81 -1.93 -35.94 4.42
N ASP A 82 -2.54 -37.12 4.29
CA ASP A 82 -1.89 -38.39 4.62
C ASP A 82 -0.72 -38.71 3.68
N ASP A 83 -0.79 -38.31 2.40
CA ASP A 83 0.32 -38.45 1.45
C ASP A 83 1.49 -37.55 1.84
N VAL A 84 1.21 -36.33 2.33
CA VAL A 84 2.23 -35.40 2.83
C VAL A 84 2.87 -35.97 4.09
N LEU A 85 2.08 -36.39 5.07
CA LEU A 85 2.59 -36.97 6.32
C LEU A 85 3.50 -38.17 6.02
N THR A 86 3.04 -39.06 5.14
CA THR A 86 3.81 -40.23 4.71
C THR A 86 5.13 -39.83 4.04
N ALA A 87 5.13 -38.80 3.19
CA ALA A 87 6.34 -38.30 2.53
C ALA A 87 7.37 -37.73 3.53
N PHE A 88 6.91 -37.22 4.67
CA PHE A 88 7.76 -36.77 5.78
C PHE A 88 8.05 -37.85 6.82
N GLY A 89 7.64 -39.11 6.58
CA GLY A 89 7.89 -40.22 7.50
C GLY A 89 7.00 -40.22 8.74
N HIS A 90 5.91 -39.46 8.73
CA HIS A 90 4.96 -39.36 9.83
C HIS A 90 3.61 -39.99 9.46
N SER A 91 2.85 -40.32 10.50
CA SER A 91 1.43 -40.60 10.43
C SER A 91 0.70 -39.63 11.36
N ARG A 92 -0.62 -39.51 11.24
CA ARG A 92 -1.41 -38.67 12.16
C ARG A 92 -1.19 -39.08 13.62
N ALA A 93 -1.20 -40.38 13.90
CA ALA A 93 -0.94 -40.92 15.23
C ALA A 93 0.46 -40.54 15.74
N SER A 94 1.48 -40.60 14.87
CA SER A 94 2.85 -40.18 15.24
C SER A 94 2.96 -38.69 15.58
N LEU A 95 2.08 -37.83 15.07
CA LEU A 95 2.07 -36.41 15.42
C LEU A 95 1.39 -36.14 16.76
N GLU A 96 0.35 -36.91 17.10
CA GLU A 96 -0.33 -36.83 18.41
C GLU A 96 0.59 -37.22 19.59
N GLU A 97 1.66 -37.95 19.30
CA GLU A 97 2.69 -38.34 20.26
C GLU A 97 3.79 -37.28 20.46
N ILE A 98 3.81 -36.22 19.63
CA ILE A 98 4.79 -35.12 19.77
C ILE A 98 4.31 -34.21 20.92
N PRO A 99 5.16 -33.95 21.93
CA PRO A 99 4.82 -33.01 23.00
C PRO A 99 4.54 -31.61 22.43
N GLU A 100 3.47 -30.96 22.86
CA GLU A 100 3.28 -29.52 22.61
C GLU A 100 4.24 -28.74 23.52
N ASP A 101 5.20 -28.04 22.92
CA ASP A 101 6.10 -27.08 23.58
C ASP A 101 5.40 -25.74 23.87
#